data_AF-A0A397JBF3-F1
#
_entry.id   AF-A0A397JBF3-F1
#
_cell.length_a   1.000
_cell.length_b   1.000
_cell.length_c   1.000
_cell.angle_alpha   90.00
_cell.angle_beta   90.00
_cell.angle_gamma   90.00
#
_symmetry.space_group_name_H-M   'P 1'
#
loop_
_entity.id
_entity.type
_entity.pdbx_description
1 polymer ?
#
loop_
_entity_poly.entity_id
_entity_poly.type
_entity_poly.pdbx_seq_one_letter_code
_entity_poly.pdbx_strand_id
1 'polypeptide(L)'
;MLRNVGYVEITPFEKDQSEVEFWSRSLTPEIDKANLNILYKQGFLISVPSHFKNYTKTFWNSFRESLDVNKCGLDGRTRILSIIGGSFTYDEIKKT
;
A
#
# COMPACT_ATOMS: atom_id res chain seq x y z
N MET A 1 14.96 17.07 19.33
CA MET A 1 14.17 15.89 18.92
C MET A 1 12.78 16.00 19.54
N LEU A 2 11.76 16.28 18.73
CA LEU A 2 10.37 16.35 19.17
C LEU A 2 9.91 14.92 19.50
N ARG A 3 9.76 14.57 20.78
CA ARG A 3 8.98 13.40 21.17
C ARG A 3 7.52 13.72 20.85
N ASN A 4 6.97 13.17 19.77
CA ASN A 4 5.52 13.19 19.56
C ASN A 4 4.86 12.43 20.71
N VAL A 5 4.33 13.19 21.67
CA VAL A 5 3.75 12.68 22.91
C VAL A 5 2.66 11.64 22.57
N GLY A 6 2.92 10.38 22.90
CA GLY A 6 1.96 9.28 22.78
C GLY A 6 2.14 8.32 21.59
N TYR A 7 3.17 8.49 20.75
CA TYR A 7 3.49 7.52 19.69
C TYR A 7 4.84 6.85 19.97
N VAL A 8 4.89 5.52 19.80
CA VAL A 8 6.10 4.70 19.93
C VAL A 8 6.45 4.11 18.56
N GLU A 9 7.70 4.28 18.13
CA GLU A 9 8.22 3.68 16.91
C GLU A 9 8.34 2.16 17.09
N ILE A 10 7.69 1.40 16.22
CA ILE A 10 7.62 -0.07 16.26
C ILE A 10 8.07 -0.71 14.94
N THR A 11 8.80 0.03 14.12
CA THR A 11 9.37 -0.44 12.85
C THR A 11 10.19 -1.73 13.07
N PRO A 12 9.90 -2.84 12.37
CA PRO A 12 10.54 -4.14 12.60
C PRO A 12 11.80 -4.39 11.76
N PHE A 13 12.18 -3.44 10.91
CA PHE A 13 13.33 -3.53 10.02
C PHE A 13 14.25 -2.30 10.19
N GLU A 14 15.52 -2.48 9.83
CA GLU A 14 16.55 -1.46 9.96
C GLU A 14 16.34 -0.32 8.95
N LYS A 15 16.83 0.90 9.28
CA LYS A 15 16.62 2.10 8.44
C LYS A 15 17.31 2.04 7.07
N ASP A 16 18.29 1.17 6.91
CA ASP A 16 18.92 0.87 5.61
C ASP A 16 18.07 -0.07 4.74
N GLN A 17 17.08 -0.76 5.33
CA GLN A 17 16.15 -1.65 4.63
C GLN A 17 14.87 -0.94 4.15
N SER A 18 14.49 0.19 4.76
CA SER A 18 13.31 0.98 4.37
C SER A 18 13.32 2.39 4.94
N GLU A 19 12.67 3.30 4.22
CA GLU A 19 12.31 4.63 4.75
C GLU A 19 10.94 4.61 5.48
N VAL A 20 10.20 3.50 5.47
CA VAL A 20 8.87 3.40 6.08
C VAL A 20 8.98 3.20 7.58
N GLU A 21 8.36 4.08 8.36
CA GLU A 21 8.29 3.94 9.82
C GLU A 21 6.89 3.54 10.28
N PHE A 22 6.82 2.60 11.23
CA PHE A 22 5.58 2.20 11.89
C PHE A 22 5.51 2.81 13.29
N TRP A 23 4.38 3.42 13.62
CA TRP A 23 4.16 4.09 14.90
C TRP A 23 2.88 3.58 15.57
N SER A 24 2.97 3.21 16.85
CA SER A 24 1.81 2.78 17.64
C SER A 24 1.46 3.78 18.73
N ARG A 25 0.15 3.95 18.95
CA ARG A 25 -0.44 4.67 20.11
C ARG A 25 -0.98 3.72 21.18
N SER A 26 -0.74 2.41 21.02
CA SER A 26 -1.21 1.42 21.98
C SER A 26 -0.60 1.69 23.35
N LEU A 27 -1.34 1.33 24.40
CA LEU A 27 -0.78 1.29 25.76
C LEU A 27 0.26 0.16 25.91
N THR A 28 0.27 -0.79 24.97
CA THR A 28 1.20 -1.93 24.92
C THR A 28 1.90 -2.02 23.57
N PRO A 29 2.73 -1.02 23.20
CA PRO A 29 3.39 -0.97 21.89
C PRO A 29 4.35 -2.15 21.66
N GLU A 30 4.82 -2.79 22.72
CA GLU A 30 5.72 -3.95 22.61
C GLU A 30 5.04 -5.19 22.05
N ILE A 31 3.73 -5.34 22.26
CA ILE A 31 2.95 -6.43 21.66
C ILE A 31 2.83 -6.18 20.14
N ASP A 32 2.54 -4.94 19.75
CA ASP A 32 2.47 -4.55 18.34
C ASP A 32 3.82 -4.75 17.65
N LYS A 33 4.91 -4.35 18.31
CA LYS A 33 6.28 -4.54 17.83
C LYS A 33 6.63 -6.02 17.67
N ALA A 34 6.27 -6.86 18.64
CA ALA A 34 6.51 -8.30 18.57
C ALA A 34 5.75 -8.95 17.41
N ASN A 35 4.48 -8.59 17.22
CA ASN A 35 3.65 -9.09 16.13
C ASN A 35 4.19 -8.66 14.76
N LEU A 36 4.56 -7.38 14.59
CA LEU A 36 5.18 -6.88 13.37
C LEU A 36 6.50 -7.60 13.05
N ASN A 37 7.31 -7.90 14.07
CA ASN A 37 8.54 -8.65 13.90
C ASN A 37 8.29 -10.11 13.45
N ILE A 38 7.26 -10.77 13.98
CA ILE A 38 6.86 -12.11 13.51
C ILE A 38 6.47 -12.06 12.02
N LEU A 39 5.62 -11.10 11.64
CA LEU A 39 5.20 -10.91 10.25
C LEU A 39 6.38 -10.62 9.32
N TYR A 40 7.35 -9.82 9.78
CA TYR A 40 8.58 -9.54 9.04
C TYR A 40 9.42 -10.80 8.85
N LYS A 41 9.69 -11.54 9.92
CA LYS A 41 10.48 -12.79 9.87
C LYS A 41 9.84 -13.88 9.03
N GLN A 42 8.51 -13.90 8.95
CA GLN A 42 7.75 -14.84 8.13
C GLN A 42 7.65 -14.40 6.66
N GLY A 43 8.18 -13.22 6.29
CA GLY A 43 8.13 -12.69 4.93
C GLY A 43 6.77 -12.11 4.52
N PHE A 44 5.82 -12.01 5.45
CA PHE A 44 4.53 -11.34 5.21
C PHE A 44 4.66 -9.82 5.21
N LEU A 45 5.60 -9.29 6.00
CA LEU A 45 5.99 -7.90 5.98
C LEU A 45 7.31 -7.80 5.21
N ILE A 46 7.37 -6.96 4.19
CA ILE A 46 8.57 -6.79 3.36
C ILE A 46 9.16 -5.42 3.72
N SER A 47 10.44 -5.40 4.12
CA SER A 47 11.13 -4.17 4.53
C SER A 47 11.23 -3.16 3.40
N VAL A 48 11.42 -3.62 2.17
CA VAL A 48 11.38 -2.77 0.99
C VAL A 48 9.99 -2.89 0.35
N PRO A 49 9.24 -1.80 0.09
CA PRO A 49 8.34 -1.82 -1.06
C PRO A 49 9.27 -1.92 -2.27
N SER A 50 9.48 -3.14 -2.76
CA SER A 50 10.46 -3.57 -3.79
C SER A 50 10.35 -2.82 -5.13
N HIS A 51 10.55 -1.50 -5.10
CA HIS A 51 9.74 -0.52 -5.80
C HIS A 51 8.32 -0.45 -5.22
N PHE A 52 7.75 0.75 -5.11
CA PHE A 52 6.41 0.96 -5.66
C PHE A 52 6.46 0.34 -7.06
N LYS A 53 6.18 -0.97 -7.20
CA LYS A 53 5.96 -1.55 -8.52
C LYS A 53 4.96 -0.60 -9.16
N ASN A 54 5.28 -0.14 -10.37
CA ASN A 54 4.58 0.97 -11.00
C ASN A 54 3.05 0.75 -10.97
N TYR A 55 2.55 -0.48 -10.78
CA TYR A 55 1.18 -0.83 -10.43
C TYR A 55 0.44 0.14 -9.52
N THR A 56 0.99 0.67 -8.43
CA THR A 56 0.23 1.63 -7.60
C THR A 56 0.06 2.96 -8.34
N LYS A 57 1.10 3.42 -9.03
CA LYS A 57 1.06 4.64 -9.85
C LYS A 57 0.19 4.44 -11.11
N THR A 58 0.32 3.31 -11.79
CA THR A 58 -0.52 2.84 -12.89
C THR A 58 -1.96 2.79 -12.45
N PHE A 59 -2.27 2.15 -11.32
CA PHE A 59 -3.61 2.10 -10.75
C PHE A 59 -4.19 3.50 -10.51
N TRP A 60 -3.45 4.39 -9.85
CA TRP A 60 -3.94 5.74 -9.56
C TRP A 60 -4.07 6.60 -10.82
N ASN A 61 -3.19 6.44 -11.80
CA ASN A 61 -3.29 7.11 -13.10
C ASN A 61 -4.51 6.61 -13.88
N SER A 62 -4.71 5.29 -13.98
CA SER A 62 -5.87 4.68 -14.63
C SER A 62 -7.17 5.01 -13.91
N PHE A 63 -7.15 5.11 -12.58
CA PHE A 63 -8.29 5.57 -11.79
C PHE A 63 -8.64 7.02 -12.14
N ARG A 64 -7.65 7.93 -12.20
CA ARG A 64 -7.86 9.32 -12.62
C ARG A 64 -8.39 9.41 -14.06
N GLU A 65 -7.77 8.71 -15.00
CA GLU A 65 -8.22 8.65 -16.39
C GLU A 65 -9.64 8.10 -16.50
N SER A 66 -9.99 7.10 -15.70
CA SER A 66 -11.34 6.56 -15.66
C SER A 66 -12.39 7.58 -15.20
N LEU A 67 -12.04 8.50 -14.30
CA LEU A 67 -12.93 9.58 -13.88
C LEU A 67 -13.11 10.62 -14.99
N ASP A 68 -12.05 10.92 -15.73
CA ASP A 68 -12.08 11.88 -16.85
C ASP A 68 -12.85 11.31 -18.07
N VAL A 69 -12.70 10.02 -18.34
CA VAL A 69 -13.34 9.30 -19.45
C VAL A 69 -14.77 8.89 -19.11
N ASN A 70 -15.09 8.67 -17.82
CA ASN A 70 -16.46 8.45 -17.36
C ASN A 70 -17.27 9.76 -17.36
N LYS A 71 -17.39 10.39 -18.52
CA LYS A 71 -18.50 11.30 -18.82
C LYS A 71 -19.73 10.43 -18.76
N CYS A 72 -20.50 10.51 -17.68
CA CYS A 72 -21.75 9.76 -17.46
C CYS A 72 -22.53 9.60 -18.77
N GLY A 73 -22.29 8.48 -19.47
CA GLY A 73 -22.88 8.22 -20.79
C GLY A 73 -24.35 7.90 -20.64
N LEU A 74 -25.04 7.63 -21.75
CA LEU A 74 -26.49 7.38 -21.77
C LEU A 74 -26.98 6.27 -20.80
N ASP A 75 -26.09 5.37 -20.34
CA ASP A 75 -26.36 4.37 -19.28
C ASP A 75 -25.53 4.54 -17.98
N GLY A 76 -24.76 5.62 -17.87
CA GLY A 76 -24.13 6.11 -16.63
C GLY A 76 -23.11 5.17 -15.96
N ARG A 77 -22.71 4.07 -16.59
CA ARG A 77 -21.91 3.01 -15.95
C ARG A 77 -20.82 2.45 -16.85
N THR A 78 -19.84 3.26 -17.23
CA THR A 78 -18.53 2.63 -17.51
C THR A 78 -17.96 2.23 -16.15
N ARG A 79 -17.94 0.93 -15.86
CA ARG A 79 -17.42 0.43 -14.58
C ARG A 79 -15.96 0.83 -14.49
N ILE A 80 -15.65 1.76 -13.58
CA ILE A 80 -14.29 2.24 -13.27
C ILE A 80 -13.29 1.07 -13.21
N LEU A 81 -13.71 -0.05 -12.62
CA LEU A 81 -12.93 -1.28 -12.53
C LEU A 81 -12.59 -1.94 -13.88
N SER A 82 -13.48 -1.86 -14.88
CA SER A 82 -13.20 -2.36 -16.23
C SER A 82 -12.16 -1.50 -16.96
N ILE A 83 -12.18 -0.18 -16.75
CA ILE A 83 -11.17 0.74 -17.29
C ILE A 83 -9.80 0.48 -16.64
N ILE A 84 -9.79 0.37 -15.30
CA ILE A 84 -8.58 0.09 -14.54
C ILE A 84 -8.02 -1.27 -14.91
N GLY A 85 -8.86 -2.31 -14.99
CA GLY A 85 -8.43 -3.67 -15.36
C GLY A 85 -7.78 -3.74 -16.74
N GLY A 86 -8.21 -2.91 -17.70
CA GLY A 86 -7.56 -2.82 -19.02
C GLY A 86 -6.16 -2.21 -19.01
N SER A 87 -5.74 -1.59 -17.90
CA SER A 87 -4.40 -1.01 -17.74
C SER A 87 -3.35 -2.02 -17.25
N PHE A 88 -3.76 -3.27 -17.04
CA PHE A 88 -2.91 -4.36 -16.59
C PHE A 88 -2.98 -5.51 -17.59
N THR A 89 -1.86 -6.22 -17.75
CA THR A 89 -1.78 -7.45 -18.54
C THR A 89 -2.44 -8.62 -17.80
N TYR A 90 -2.84 -9.64 -18.55
CA TYR A 90 -3.46 -10.83 -17.96
C TYR A 90 -2.55 -11.53 -16.94
N ASP A 91 -1.25 -11.61 -17.20
CA ASP A 91 -0.28 -12.21 -16.28
C ASP A 91 -0.08 -11.40 -14.99
N GLU A 92 -0.32 -10.08 -15.03
CA GLU A 92 -0.31 -9.21 -13.84
C GLU A 92 -1.56 -9.42 -12.99
N ILE A 93 -2.72 -9.61 -13.61
CA ILE A 93 -4.00 -9.87 -12.92
C ILE A 93 -4.03 -11.29 -12.33
N LYS A 94 -3.48 -12.28 -13.05
CA LYS A 94 -3.51 -13.70 -12.67
C LYS A 94 -2.55 -14.05 -11.52
N LYS A 95 -1.55 -13.20 -11.25
CA LYS A 95 -0.55 -13.43 -10.18
C LYS A 95 -1.05 -13.11 -8.76
N THR A 96 -2.32 -12.72 -8.61
CA THR A 96 -2.95 -12.38 -7.32
C THR A 96 -3.51 -13.61 -6.62
#